data_AF-A0A200JDN8-F1
#
_entry.id   AF-A0A200JDN8-F1
#
_cell.length_a   1.000
_cell.length_b   1.000
_cell.length_c   1.000
_cell.angle_alpha   90.00
_cell.angle_beta   90.00
_cell.angle_gamma   90.00
#
_symmetry.space_group_name_H-M   'P 1'
#
loop_
_entity.id
_entity.type
_entity.pdbx_description
1 polymer ?
#
loop_
_entity_poly.entity_id
_entity_poly.type
_entity_poly.pdbx_seq_one_letter_code
_entity_poly.pdbx_strand_id
1 'polypeptide(L)'
;MKKLAITLVTIFAAISLAACSGNKKTGESGSEDTTMSSQKNQSTNTSSNVKEDQESIFTAVLVEDAVQNETVDQSIRLFLNDVKAVEDPEEIIGTMKNDGVILNVTKEQLADGLTEDQLKAGDSVKFTLSGLPVMTMSIPPQIAGNAVVKVEKI
;
A
#
# COMPACT_ATOMS: atom_id res chain seq x y z
N MET A 1 41.11 39.29 1.88
CA MET A 1 41.68 39.44 3.25
C MET A 1 40.58 39.89 4.20
N LYS A 2 40.61 39.36 5.44
CA LYS A 2 39.76 39.68 6.63
C LYS A 2 38.39 38.96 6.62
N LYS A 3 38.23 37.81 7.28
CA LYS A 3 38.22 37.44 8.73
C LYS A 3 36.85 37.64 9.39
N LEU A 4 36.52 36.65 10.25
CA LEU A 4 35.52 36.59 11.34
C LEU A 4 34.08 36.22 10.93
N ALA A 5 33.31 35.41 11.68
CA ALA A 5 33.56 34.60 12.87
C ALA A 5 32.40 33.60 13.07
N ILE A 6 32.72 32.58 13.86
CA ILE A 6 31.90 31.47 14.36
C ILE A 6 30.76 31.95 15.28
N THR A 7 29.59 31.32 15.19
CA THR A 7 28.84 30.96 16.43
C THR A 7 28.01 29.69 16.28
N LEU A 8 28.34 28.75 17.17
CA LEU A 8 27.68 27.50 17.53
C LEU A 8 26.27 27.75 18.10
N VAL A 9 25.26 26.97 17.73
CA VAL A 9 24.05 26.80 18.54
C VAL A 9 23.72 25.31 18.66
N THR A 10 24.01 24.79 19.84
CA THR A 10 23.69 23.47 20.34
C THR A 10 22.20 23.42 20.71
N ILE A 11 21.42 22.49 20.15
CA ILE A 11 20.08 22.17 20.65
C ILE A 11 20.13 20.78 21.28
N PHE A 12 20.16 20.78 22.61
CA PHE A 12 19.88 19.64 23.47
C PHE A 12 18.35 19.55 23.63
N ALA A 13 17.77 18.42 23.26
CA ALA A 13 16.38 18.09 23.62
C ALA A 13 16.31 16.61 24.01
N ALA A 14 16.62 16.32 25.28
CA ALA A 14 16.31 15.05 25.90
C ALA A 14 14.87 15.14 26.44
N ILE A 15 13.93 14.44 25.80
CA ILE A 15 12.56 14.29 26.29
C ILE A 15 12.53 13.02 27.15
N SER A 16 12.53 13.21 28.46
CA SER A 16 12.28 12.15 29.45
C SER A 16 10.78 11.84 29.47
N LEU A 17 10.38 10.61 29.14
CA LEU A 17 9.01 10.16 29.42
C LEU A 17 8.89 9.86 30.91
N ALA A 18 8.05 10.66 31.56
CA ALA A 18 7.62 10.46 32.94
C ALA A 18 6.78 9.18 33.06
N ALA A 19 7.16 8.33 34.01
CA ALA A 19 6.38 7.20 34.45
C ALA A 19 5.13 7.68 35.20
N CYS A 20 3.94 7.41 34.64
CA CYS A 20 2.69 7.48 35.40
C CYS A 20 2.43 6.13 36.07
N SER A 21 2.77 6.05 37.35
CA SER A 21 2.30 5.03 38.28
C SER A 21 1.29 5.67 39.25
N GLY A 22 0.02 5.31 39.08
CA GLY A 22 -0.93 5.06 40.17
C GLY A 22 -1.78 6.23 40.68
N ASN A 23 -3.12 6.04 40.69
CA ASN A 23 -3.84 6.09 41.97
C ASN A 23 -5.17 5.31 41.97
N LYS A 24 -5.48 4.78 43.17
CA LYS A 24 -6.58 3.90 43.59
C LYS A 24 -7.93 4.60 43.79
N LYS A 25 -9.02 3.80 43.67
CA LYS A 25 -10.08 3.47 44.69
C LYS A 25 -11.31 2.93 43.92
N THR A 26 -12.24 2.08 44.37
CA THR A 26 -12.48 1.12 45.47
C THR A 26 -13.90 0.61 45.18
N GLY A 27 -14.19 -0.70 45.30
CA GLY A 27 -15.56 -1.22 45.20
C GLY A 27 -15.62 -2.74 45.22
N GLU A 28 -16.16 -3.28 46.30
CA GLU A 28 -16.18 -4.68 46.76
C GLU A 28 -17.24 -5.55 46.05
N SER A 29 -16.95 -6.85 45.87
CA SER A 29 -17.84 -8.02 46.11
C SER A 29 -17.62 -9.20 45.15
N GLY A 30 -17.54 -10.43 45.70
CA GLY A 30 -17.71 -11.73 45.02
C GLY A 30 -16.45 -12.30 44.37
N SER A 31 -15.71 -13.19 45.04
CA SER A 31 -15.90 -14.65 45.01
C SER A 31 -15.76 -15.24 43.61
N GLU A 32 -14.60 -15.83 43.31
CA GLU A 32 -14.46 -17.25 42.93
C GLU A 32 -13.00 -17.53 42.52
N ASP A 33 -12.44 -18.58 43.12
CA ASP A 33 -11.13 -19.13 42.79
C ASP A 33 -11.08 -19.57 41.32
N THR A 34 -10.09 -19.13 40.55
CA THR A 34 -9.67 -19.90 39.37
C THR A 34 -8.18 -19.78 39.11
N THR A 35 -7.53 -20.93 39.20
CA THR A 35 -6.14 -21.26 38.95
C THR A 35 -5.69 -20.84 37.54
N MET A 36 -4.64 -20.01 37.44
CA MET A 36 -3.95 -19.71 36.18
C MET A 36 -2.72 -20.62 36.04
N SER A 37 -2.89 -21.72 35.32
CA SER A 37 -1.79 -22.55 34.85
C SER A 37 -1.24 -21.97 33.55
N SER A 38 0.08 -21.82 33.50
CA SER A 38 0.84 -21.35 32.33
C SER A 38 1.12 -22.52 31.38
N GLN A 39 0.71 -22.41 30.11
CA GLN A 39 1.25 -23.24 29.01
C GLN A 39 0.98 -22.52 27.68
N LYS A 40 1.99 -21.87 27.09
CA LYS A 40 2.92 -22.39 26.06
C LYS A 40 2.27 -22.66 24.70
N ASN A 41 2.73 -21.88 23.72
CA ASN A 41 2.79 -22.10 22.27
C ASN A 41 1.67 -22.92 21.63
N GLN A 42 0.82 -22.22 20.88
CA GLN A 42 0.17 -22.79 19.72
C GLN A 42 0.45 -21.92 18.50
N SER A 43 1.50 -22.30 17.78
CA SER A 43 1.53 -22.12 16.33
C SER A 43 0.36 -22.91 15.79
N THR A 44 -0.63 -22.22 15.23
CA THR A 44 -1.69 -22.86 14.47
C THR A 44 -1.58 -22.30 13.07
N ASN A 45 -1.18 -23.18 12.16
CA ASN A 45 -1.09 -22.96 10.73
C ASN A 45 -2.31 -22.17 10.26
N THR A 46 -2.09 -20.94 9.79
CA THR A 46 -3.03 -20.25 8.92
C THR A 46 -3.19 -21.14 7.70
N SER A 47 -4.25 -21.93 7.69
CA SER A 47 -4.74 -22.54 6.47
C SER A 47 -5.17 -21.39 5.58
N SER A 48 -4.30 -21.00 4.66
CA SER A 48 -4.66 -20.19 3.50
C SER A 48 -5.73 -20.97 2.77
N ASN A 49 -6.99 -20.68 3.10
CA ASN A 49 -8.11 -21.05 2.28
C ASN A 49 -7.93 -20.20 1.02
N VAL A 50 -7.20 -20.74 0.04
CA VAL A 50 -7.04 -20.14 -1.28
C VAL A 50 -8.43 -20.25 -1.90
N LYS A 51 -9.27 -19.24 -1.61
CA LYS A 51 -10.24 -18.82 -2.61
C LYS A 51 -9.36 -18.43 -3.80
N GLU A 52 -9.57 -19.07 -4.94
CA GLU A 52 -9.07 -18.52 -6.19
C GLU A 52 -9.75 -17.17 -6.35
N ASP A 53 -9.07 -16.14 -5.86
CA ASP A 53 -9.47 -14.75 -6.02
C ASP A 53 -9.60 -14.52 -7.53
N GLN A 54 -10.83 -14.25 -7.98
CA GLN A 54 -11.10 -14.05 -9.40
C GLN A 54 -10.33 -12.81 -9.87
N GLU A 55 -9.63 -12.94 -11.00
CA GLU A 55 -8.89 -11.81 -11.55
C GLU A 55 -9.84 -10.79 -12.18
N SER A 56 -9.52 -9.52 -12.02
CA SER A 56 -10.21 -8.43 -12.71
C SER A 56 -9.26 -7.81 -13.75
N ILE A 57 -9.76 -7.59 -14.96
CA ILE A 57 -8.98 -7.11 -16.10
C ILE A 57 -9.55 -5.79 -16.58
N PHE A 58 -8.68 -4.79 -16.72
CA PHE A 58 -9.05 -3.45 -17.12
C PHE A 58 -8.13 -2.95 -18.24
N THR A 59 -8.65 -2.02 -19.05
CA THR A 59 -7.84 -1.19 -19.95
C THR A 59 -7.90 0.26 -19.50
N ALA A 60 -6.82 1.00 -19.67
CA ALA A 60 -6.74 2.41 -19.32
C ALA A 60 -5.70 3.14 -20.19
N VAL A 61 -5.64 4.45 -20.06
CA VAL A 61 -4.65 5.31 -20.73
C VAL A 61 -3.72 5.92 -19.70
N LEU A 62 -2.43 5.96 -20.00
CA LEU A 62 -1.44 6.65 -19.18
C LEU A 62 -1.63 8.17 -19.26
N VAL A 63 -1.84 8.81 -18.11
CA VAL A 63 -1.98 10.27 -18.00
C VAL A 63 -0.64 10.97 -18.16
N GLU A 64 0.42 10.35 -17.63
CA GLU A 64 1.80 10.82 -17.68
C GLU A 64 2.74 9.63 -17.94
N ASP A 65 4.00 9.93 -18.27
CA ASP A 65 5.05 8.91 -18.39
C ASP A 65 5.16 8.12 -17.08
N ALA A 66 5.47 6.82 -17.17
CA ALA A 66 5.72 6.03 -15.98
C ALA A 66 6.88 6.61 -15.17
N VAL A 67 6.69 6.75 -13.86
CA VAL A 67 7.67 7.37 -12.96
C VAL A 67 8.23 6.32 -12.01
N GLN A 68 9.55 6.11 -12.04
CA GLN A 68 10.22 5.31 -11.02
C GLN A 68 10.20 6.06 -9.69
N ASN A 69 9.75 5.41 -8.62
CA ASN A 69 9.74 6.00 -7.29
C ASN A 69 11.12 5.83 -6.65
N GLU A 70 11.80 6.94 -6.38
CA GLU A 70 13.14 6.94 -5.78
C GLU A 70 13.16 6.61 -4.28
N THR A 71 12.00 6.68 -3.61
CA THR A 71 11.89 6.53 -2.15
C THR A 71 11.41 5.16 -1.69
N VAL A 72 10.76 4.42 -2.58
CA VAL A 72 10.28 3.05 -2.35
C VAL A 72 10.93 2.19 -3.42
N ASP A 73 11.97 1.46 -3.01
CA ASP A 73 12.80 0.64 -3.88
C ASP A 73 11.93 -0.13 -4.88
N GLN A 74 12.25 0.05 -6.17
CA GLN A 74 11.75 -0.74 -7.30
C GLN A 74 10.25 -0.57 -7.61
N SER A 75 9.57 0.46 -7.08
CA SER A 75 8.21 0.77 -7.51
C SER A 75 8.18 1.74 -8.70
N ILE A 76 7.28 1.46 -9.64
CA ILE A 76 6.98 2.23 -10.83
C ILE A 76 5.54 2.71 -10.66
N ARG A 77 5.36 4.03 -10.67
CA ARG A 77 4.06 4.68 -10.56
C ARG A 77 3.45 4.85 -11.95
N LEU A 78 2.26 4.31 -12.13
CA LEU A 78 1.43 4.44 -13.33
C LEU A 78 0.17 5.23 -12.98
N PHE A 79 0.03 6.44 -13.51
CA PHE A 79 -1.21 7.21 -13.37
C PHE A 79 -2.10 6.94 -14.58
N LEU A 80 -3.23 6.28 -14.34
CA LEU A 80 -4.14 5.80 -15.36
C LEU A 80 -5.48 6.54 -15.32
N ASN A 81 -6.01 6.90 -16.47
CA ASN A 81 -7.38 7.40 -16.66
C ASN A 81 -8.13 6.58 -17.72
N ASP A 82 -9.37 6.97 -18.04
CA ASP A 82 -10.21 6.30 -19.02
C ASP A 82 -10.33 4.79 -18.77
N VAL A 83 -10.39 4.41 -17.49
CA VAL A 83 -10.42 3.02 -17.04
C VAL A 83 -11.72 2.36 -17.49
N LYS A 84 -11.60 1.20 -18.14
CA LYS A 84 -12.71 0.39 -18.64
C LYS A 84 -12.51 -1.06 -18.20
N ALA A 85 -13.58 -1.67 -17.70
CA ALA A 85 -13.60 -3.09 -17.39
C ALA A 85 -13.62 -3.94 -18.67
N VAL A 86 -12.73 -4.92 -18.73
CA VAL A 86 -12.82 -6.07 -19.64
C VAL A 86 -13.48 -7.23 -18.91
N GLU A 87 -13.00 -7.52 -17.69
CA GLU A 87 -13.57 -8.48 -16.74
C GLU A 87 -13.54 -7.84 -15.36
N ASP A 88 -14.66 -7.82 -14.64
CA ASP A 88 -14.77 -7.18 -13.32
C ASP A 88 -15.73 -7.94 -12.41
N PRO A 89 -15.35 -9.16 -11.99
CA PRO A 89 -16.18 -10.00 -11.11
C PRO A 89 -16.45 -9.38 -9.75
N GLU A 90 -15.57 -8.47 -9.30
CA GLU A 90 -15.68 -7.77 -8.02
C GLU A 90 -16.45 -6.43 -8.13
N GLU A 91 -16.91 -6.08 -9.34
CA GLU A 91 -17.65 -4.84 -9.65
C GLU A 91 -16.96 -3.55 -9.17
N ILE A 92 -15.62 -3.51 -9.21
CA ILE A 92 -14.80 -2.40 -8.69
C ILE A 92 -14.58 -1.26 -9.68
N ILE A 93 -14.99 -1.39 -10.94
CA ILE A 93 -14.82 -0.32 -11.95
C ILE A 93 -15.40 1.02 -11.48
N GLY A 94 -16.45 0.99 -10.65
CA GLY A 94 -17.09 2.18 -10.09
C GLY A 94 -16.14 3.07 -9.25
N THR A 95 -15.07 2.51 -8.69
CA THR A 95 -14.10 3.28 -7.89
C THR A 95 -13.04 3.98 -8.75
N MET A 96 -12.81 3.52 -9.97
CA MET A 96 -11.72 3.97 -10.84
C MET A 96 -12.21 4.74 -12.07
N LYS A 97 -13.43 4.49 -12.54
CA LYS A 97 -13.92 4.97 -13.84
C LYS A 97 -13.91 6.49 -14.01
N ASN A 98 -14.20 7.24 -12.94
CA ASN A 98 -14.38 8.69 -13.03
C ASN A 98 -13.07 9.45 -12.82
N ASP A 99 -12.30 9.06 -11.81
CA ASP A 99 -11.10 9.80 -11.38
C ASP A 99 -9.79 9.15 -11.86
N GLY A 100 -9.87 7.94 -12.40
CA GLY A 100 -8.71 7.13 -12.73
C GLY A 100 -8.23 6.28 -11.56
N VAL A 101 -7.01 5.76 -11.69
CA VAL A 101 -6.35 4.96 -10.64
C VAL A 101 -4.83 5.13 -10.75
N ILE A 102 -4.14 5.05 -9.62
CA ILE A 102 -2.67 4.97 -9.61
C ILE A 102 -2.27 3.54 -9.25
N LEU A 103 -1.48 2.90 -10.11
CA LEU A 103 -0.86 1.62 -9.82
C LEU A 103 0.59 1.85 -9.37
N ASN A 104 0.99 1.22 -8.28
CA ASN A 104 2.38 1.19 -7.83
C ASN A 104 2.92 -0.22 -8.06
N VAL A 105 3.52 -0.46 -9.22
CA VAL A 105 3.93 -1.81 -9.66
C VAL A 105 5.44 -1.99 -9.55
N THR A 106 5.92 -3.23 -9.60
CA THR A 106 7.34 -3.53 -9.78
C THR A 106 7.63 -3.91 -11.23
N LYS A 107 8.92 -4.00 -11.59
CA LYS A 107 9.33 -4.35 -12.95
C LYS A 107 8.84 -5.73 -13.38
N GLU A 108 8.77 -6.67 -12.44
CA GLU A 108 8.34 -8.06 -12.69
C GLU A 108 6.85 -8.16 -13.07
N GLN A 109 6.08 -7.11 -12.81
CA GLN A 109 4.66 -7.04 -13.13
C GLN A 109 4.41 -6.42 -14.50
N LEU A 110 5.43 -5.84 -15.12
CA LEU A 110 5.36 -5.42 -16.51
C LEU A 110 5.52 -6.65 -17.42
N ALA A 111 4.85 -6.64 -18.57
CA ALA A 111 5.02 -7.66 -19.60
C ALA A 111 6.50 -7.82 -20.02
N ASP A 112 6.88 -9.02 -20.46
CA ASP A 112 8.25 -9.31 -20.87
C ASP A 112 8.77 -8.29 -21.92
N GLY A 113 9.93 -7.70 -21.63
CA GLY A 113 10.57 -6.71 -22.48
C GLY A 113 10.00 -5.29 -22.35
N LEU A 114 8.92 -5.09 -21.61
CA LEU A 114 8.40 -3.77 -21.25
C LEU A 114 9.18 -3.21 -20.06
N THR A 115 9.53 -1.93 -20.15
CA THR A 115 10.27 -1.19 -19.12
C THR A 115 9.60 0.17 -18.89
N GLU A 116 9.88 0.84 -17.77
CA GLU A 116 9.19 2.10 -17.44
C GLU A 116 9.43 3.19 -18.50
N ASP A 117 10.59 3.22 -19.14
CA ASP A 117 10.94 4.19 -20.17
C ASP A 117 10.13 4.02 -21.47
N GLN A 118 9.48 2.88 -21.68
CA GLN A 118 8.62 2.60 -22.83
C GLN A 118 7.14 2.94 -22.59
N LEU A 119 6.78 3.27 -21.35
CA LEU A 119 5.43 3.64 -20.93
C LEU A 119 5.29 5.16 -20.89
N LYS A 120 4.68 5.72 -21.94
CA LYS A 120 4.56 7.15 -22.19
C LYS A 120 3.14 7.64 -22.03
N ALA A 121 2.99 8.92 -21.71
CA ALA A 121 1.69 9.58 -21.68
C ALA A 121 0.91 9.34 -22.98
N GLY A 122 -0.37 8.97 -22.85
CA GLY A 122 -1.25 8.62 -23.97
C GLY A 122 -1.22 7.16 -24.40
N ASP A 123 -0.26 6.36 -23.91
CA ASP A 123 -0.24 4.92 -24.19
C ASP A 123 -1.44 4.22 -23.55
N SER A 124 -2.02 3.27 -24.28
CA SER A 124 -3.03 2.37 -23.74
C SER A 124 -2.36 1.19 -23.07
N VAL A 125 -2.86 0.83 -21.90
CA VAL A 125 -2.40 -0.34 -21.14
C VAL A 125 -3.57 -1.22 -20.76
N LYS A 126 -3.29 -2.51 -20.60
CA LYS A 126 -4.16 -3.48 -19.95
C LYS A 126 -3.50 -3.89 -18.63
N PHE A 127 -4.26 -3.91 -17.56
CA PHE A 127 -3.78 -4.37 -16.26
C PHE A 127 -4.73 -5.39 -15.65
N THR A 128 -4.14 -6.33 -14.92
CA THR A 128 -4.84 -7.42 -14.23
C THR A 128 -4.64 -7.26 -12.74
N LEU A 129 -5.72 -7.37 -11.97
CA LEU A 129 -5.74 -7.32 -10.51
C LEU A 129 -6.19 -8.66 -9.92
N SER A 130 -5.61 -9.06 -8.81
CA SER A 130 -6.01 -10.26 -8.06
C SER A 130 -7.10 -9.91 -7.05
N GLY A 131 -8.28 -10.51 -7.20
CA GLY A 131 -9.40 -10.34 -6.26
C GLY A 131 -9.77 -8.88 -6.02
N LEU A 132 -10.22 -8.60 -4.79
CA LEU A 132 -10.55 -7.24 -4.36
C LEU A 132 -9.31 -6.52 -3.81
N PRO A 133 -8.70 -5.58 -4.56
CA PRO A 133 -7.49 -4.90 -4.13
C PRO A 133 -7.75 -3.96 -2.95
N VAL A 134 -6.76 -3.82 -2.07
CA VAL A 134 -6.75 -2.73 -1.11
C VAL A 134 -6.45 -1.43 -1.85
N MET A 135 -7.35 -0.45 -1.72
CA MET A 135 -7.25 0.87 -2.32
C MET A 135 -7.17 1.97 -1.26
N THR A 136 -6.46 3.06 -1.56
CA THR A 136 -6.48 4.26 -0.73
C THR A 136 -7.80 5.04 -0.88
N MET A 137 -8.20 5.79 0.14
CA MET A 137 -9.36 6.69 0.10
C MET A 137 -9.05 8.05 -0.58
N SER A 138 -8.10 8.07 -1.51
CA SER A 138 -7.69 9.28 -2.25
C SER A 138 -8.41 9.39 -3.59
N ILE A 139 -8.25 10.53 -4.27
CA ILE A 139 -8.77 10.77 -5.62
C ILE A 139 -7.58 11.15 -6.52
N PRO A 140 -7.18 10.31 -7.49
CA PRO A 140 -7.65 8.94 -7.70
C PRO A 140 -7.23 7.98 -6.56
N PRO A 141 -7.91 6.83 -6.40
CA PRO A 141 -7.45 5.76 -5.52
C PRO A 141 -6.10 5.20 -6.01
N GLN A 142 -5.29 4.72 -5.07
CA GLN A 142 -4.03 4.04 -5.37
C GLN A 142 -4.14 2.56 -5.02
N ILE A 143 -3.57 1.71 -5.87
CA ILE A 143 -3.48 0.26 -5.68
C ILE A 143 -2.02 -0.11 -5.42
N ALA A 144 -1.81 -0.93 -4.39
CA ALA A 144 -0.51 -1.47 -4.05
C ALA A 144 -0.10 -2.59 -5.02
N GLY A 145 1.19 -2.69 -5.30
CA GLY A 145 1.73 -3.62 -6.29
C GLY A 145 1.35 -5.07 -6.02
N ASN A 146 1.27 -5.51 -4.76
CA ASN A 146 0.92 -6.90 -4.43
C ASN A 146 -0.47 -7.35 -4.94
N ALA A 147 -1.36 -6.42 -5.30
CA ALA A 147 -2.67 -6.73 -5.89
C ALA A 147 -2.66 -6.69 -7.43
N VAL A 148 -1.58 -6.20 -8.05
CA VAL A 148 -1.41 -6.15 -9.50
C VAL A 148 -0.74 -7.43 -9.98
N VAL A 149 -1.39 -8.17 -10.87
CA VAL A 149 -0.85 -9.39 -11.44
C VAL A 149 0.05 -9.06 -12.62
N LYS A 150 -0.42 -8.21 -13.53
CA LYS A 150 0.30 -7.88 -14.78
C LYS A 150 -0.12 -6.53 -15.34
N VAL A 151 0.80 -5.86 -16.01
CA VAL A 151 0.56 -4.68 -16.85
C VAL A 151 1.18 -4.89 -18.24
N GLU A 152 0.38 -4.66 -19.27
CA GLU A 152 0.76 -4.84 -20.67
C GLU A 152 0.42 -3.58 -21.46
N LYS A 153 1.29 -3.17 -22.39
CA LYS A 153 0.98 -2.11 -23.36
C LYS A 153 0.14 -2.71 -24.51
N ILE A 154 -0.89 -2.00 -24.96
CA ILE A 154 -1.84 -2.46 -26.00
C ILE A 154 -2.01 -1.48 -27.15
#